data_AF-A0A7V9ZGW2-F1
#
_entry.id   AF-A0A7V9ZGW2-F1
#
_cell.length_a   1.000
_cell.length_b   1.000
_cell.length_c   1.000
_cell.angle_alpha   90.00
_cell.angle_beta   90.00
_cell.angle_gamma   90.00
#
_symmetry.space_group_name_H-M   'P 1'
#
loop_
_entity.id
_entity.type
_entity.pdbx_description
1 polymer ?
#
loop_
_entity_poly.entity_id
_entity_poly.type
_entity_poly.pdbx_seq_one_letter_code
_entity_poly.pdbx_strand_id
1 'polypeptide(L)' 'MVSEDEADKPLGAWGFLGLGGLNLGAILAGFGVGWLADAKLGLSPVCTLVGLAVGVTAGIAGSWIRIRQFLRP' A
#
# COMPACT_ATOMS: atom_id res chain seq x y z
N MET A 1 22.17 10.15 31.97
CA MET A 1 22.29 9.01 31.03
C MET A 1 21.13 9.13 30.05
N VAL A 2 21.35 9.87 28.97
CA VAL A 2 20.48 9.82 27.80
C VAL A 2 20.77 8.46 27.18
N SER A 3 19.81 7.54 27.21
CA SER A 3 19.97 6.24 26.56
C SER A 3 20.20 6.48 25.08
N GLU A 4 21.40 6.11 24.61
CA GLU A 4 21.81 6.18 23.21
C GLU A 4 21.01 5.21 22.30
N ASP A 5 20.00 4.53 22.84
CA ASP A 5 19.08 3.62 22.14
C ASP A 5 18.10 4.30 21.16
N GLU A 6 18.04 5.63 21.13
CA GLU A 6 17.04 6.36 20.33
C GLU A 6 17.53 6.77 18.92
N ALA A 7 18.83 6.66 18.63
CA ALA A 7 19.42 7.23 17.41
C ALA A 7 19.56 6.25 16.23
N ASP A 8 19.52 4.93 16.47
CA ASP A 8 19.76 3.91 15.43
C ASP A 8 18.69 2.81 15.44
N LYS A 9 17.43 3.15 15.17
CA LYS A 9 16.43 2.12 14.79
C LYS A 9 16.42 1.94 13.26
N PRO A 10 17.22 1.01 12.69
CA PRO A 10 17.14 0.68 11.27
C PRO A 10 15.71 0.28 10.96
N LEU A 11 14.98 1.06 10.14
CA LEU A 11 13.59 0.83 9.70
C LEU A 11 12.86 -0.19 10.59
N GLY A 12 12.62 0.19 11.85
CA GLY A 12 12.12 -0.76 12.85
C GLY A 12 10.85 -1.44 12.37
N ALA A 13 10.53 -2.64 12.83
CA ALA A 13 9.39 -3.46 12.38
C ALA A 13 8.08 -2.68 12.13
N TRP A 14 7.84 -1.61 12.89
CA TRP A 14 6.76 -0.63 12.70
C TRP A 14 6.74 0.09 11.33
N GLY A 15 7.89 0.45 10.77
CA GLY A 15 8.00 1.04 9.43
C GLY A 15 7.60 0.05 8.33
N PHE A 16 8.03 -1.21 8.45
CA PHE A 16 7.58 -2.29 7.55
C PHE A 16 6.09 -2.57 7.68
N LEU A 17 5.55 -2.55 8.90
CA LEU A 17 4.11 -2.70 9.15
C LEU A 17 3.31 -1.56 8.53
N GLY A 18 3.82 -0.33 8.61
CA GLY A 18 3.21 0.84 7.98
C GLY A 18 3.25 0.82 6.44
N LEU A 19 4.32 0.27 5.84
CA LEU A 19 4.42 0.08 4.39
C LEU A 19 3.54 -1.07 3.89
N GLY A 20 3.54 -2.19 4.61
CA GLY A 20 2.70 -3.35 4.33
C GLY A 20 1.21 -3.02 4.45
N GLY A 21 0.82 -2.30 5.51
CA GLY A 21 -0.56 -1.86 5.72
C GLY A 21 -1.05 -0.89 4.64
N LEU A 22 -0.19 0.01 4.15
CA LEU A 22 -0.54 0.94 3.08
C LEU A 22 -0.74 0.21 1.74
N ASN A 23 0.13 -0.76 1.40
CA ASN A 23 -0.07 -1.63 0.24
C ASN A 23 -1.36 -2.44 0.34
N LEU A 24 -1.53 -3.14 1.47
CA LEU A 24 -2.67 -4.01 1.69
C LEU A 24 -3.98 -3.21 1.62
N GLY A 25 -4.02 -2.03 2.24
CA GLY A 25 -5.14 -1.11 2.17
C GLY A 25 -5.46 -0.65 0.73
N ALA A 26 -4.45 -0.27 -0.05
CA ALA A 26 -4.63 0.14 -1.43
C ALA A 26 -5.17 -1.00 -2.33
N ILE A 27 -4.63 -2.21 -2.15
CA ILE A 27 -5.08 -3.40 -2.89
C ILE A 27 -6.51 -3.78 -2.50
N LEU A 28 -6.83 -3.84 -1.21
CA LEU A 28 -8.16 -4.19 -0.72
C LEU A 28 -9.20 -3.14 -1.12
N ALA A 29 -8.85 -1.86 -1.11
CA ALA A 29 -9.73 -0.79 -1.58
C ALA A 29 -10.00 -0.91 -3.08
N GLY A 30 -8.96 -1.09 -3.90
CA GLY A 30 -9.11 -1.28 -5.36
C GLY A 30 -9.91 -2.53 -5.72
N PHE A 31 -9.64 -3.64 -5.02
CA PHE A 31 -10.39 -4.89 -5.16
C PHE A 31 -11.86 -4.72 -4.75
N GLY A 32 -12.12 -4.12 -3.59
CA GLY A 32 -13.48 -3.93 -3.08
C GLY A 32 -14.33 -3.05 -3.98
N VAL A 33 -13.75 -1.96 -4.51
CA VAL A 33 -14.44 -1.07 -5.46
C VAL A 33 -14.71 -1.79 -6.79
N GLY A 34 -13.73 -2.53 -7.32
CA GLY A 34 -13.89 -3.30 -8.57
C GLY A 34 -14.92 -4.43 -8.45
N TRP A 35 -14.92 -5.14 -7.31
CA TRP A 35 -15.87 -6.21 -7.01
C TRP A 35 -17.30 -5.67 -6.87
N LEU A 36 -17.48 -4.55 -6.19
CA LEU A 36 -18.80 -3.92 -6.03
C LEU A 36 -19.33 -3.39 -7.37
N ALA A 37 -18.45 -2.90 -8.25
CA ALA A 37 -18.80 -2.47 -9.60
C ALA A 37 -19.22 -3.66 -10.48
N ASP A 38 -18.49 -4.78 -10.46
CA ASP A 38 -18.87 -6.00 -11.19
C ASP A 38 -20.21 -6.56 -10.69
N ALA A 39 -20.42 -6.59 -9.36
CA ALA A 39 -21.67 -7.05 -8.76
C ALA A 39 -22.90 -6.23 -9.22
N LYS A 40 -22.71 -4.94 -9.54
CA LYS A 40 -23.79 -4.08 -10.03
C LYS A 40 -23.96 -4.07 -11.55
N LEU A 41 -22.87 -4.27 -12.30
CA LEU A 41 -22.89 -4.16 -13.76
C LEU A 41 -23.13 -5.52 -14.45
N GLY A 42 -23.02 -6.64 -13.74
CA GLY A 42 -23.18 -7.98 -14.32
C GLY A 42 -22.12 -8.29 -15.39
N LEU A 43 -21.08 -7.48 -15.47
CA LEU A 43 -19.94 -7.68 -16.34
C LEU A 43 -19.11 -8.85 -15.78
N SER A 44 -18.57 -9.68 -16.68
CA SER A 44 -17.41 -10.56 -16.42
C SER A 44 -16.38 -9.84 -15.55
N PRO A 45 -15.56 -10.50 -14.70
CA PRO A 45 -14.75 -9.93 -13.60
C PRO A 45 -13.65 -8.92 -14.02
N VAL A 46 -13.99 -7.98 -14.88
CA VAL A 46 -13.14 -7.04 -15.60
C VAL A 46 -13.01 -5.78 -14.75
N CYS A 47 -14.08 -5.28 -14.12
CA CYS A 47 -13.95 -4.15 -13.21
C CYS A 47 -13.15 -4.54 -11.97
N THR A 48 -13.27 -5.78 -11.49
CA THR A 48 -12.42 -6.32 -10.42
C THR A 48 -10.95 -6.37 -10.84
N LEU A 49 -10.64 -6.84 -12.05
CA LEU A 49 -9.26 -6.88 -12.57
C LEU A 49 -8.65 -5.49 -12.75
N VAL A 50 -9.42 -4.54 -13.31
CA VAL A 50 -8.97 -3.15 -13.47
C VAL A 50 -8.78 -2.48 -12.10
N GLY A 51 -9.73 -2.65 -11.18
CA GLY A 51 -9.65 -2.13 -9.82
C GLY A 51 -8.44 -2.69 -9.05
N LEU A 52 -8.16 -3.98 -9.20
CA LEU A 52 -6.98 -4.62 -8.63
C LEU A 52 -5.69 -4.06 -9.25
N ALA A 53 -5.61 -3.95 -10.57
CA ALA A 53 -4.43 -3.41 -11.25
C ALA A 53 -4.12 -1.96 -10.82
N VAL A 54 -5.16 -1.13 -10.66
CA VAL A 54 -5.04 0.23 -10.14
C VAL A 54 -4.62 0.23 -8.67
N GLY A 55 -5.22 -0.62 -7.83
CA GLY A 55 -4.86 -0.74 -6.42
C GLY A 55 -3.41 -1.17 -6.21
N VAL A 56 -2.93 -2.12 -7.01
CA VAL A 56 -1.54 -2.58 -7.00
C VAL A 56 -0.58 -1.48 -7.46
N THR A 57 -0.87 -0.81 -8.58
CA THR A 57 0.00 0.29 -9.06
C THR A 57 0.04 1.46 -8.09
N ALA A 58 -1.08 1.80 -7.44
CA ALA A 58 -1.12 2.81 -6.39
C ALA A 58 -0.34 2.41 -5.14
N GLY A 59 -0.44 1.14 -4.70
CA GLY A 59 0.34 0.60 -3.58
C GLY A 59 1.85 0.64 -3.85
N ILE A 60 2.26 0.22 -5.06
CA ILE A 60 3.65 0.32 -5.51
C ILE A 60 4.11 1.78 -5.52
N ALA A 61 3.36 2.69 -6.14
CA ALA A 61 3.73 4.10 -6.22
C ALA A 61 3.84 4.75 -4.83
N GLY A 62 2.88 4.51 -3.94
CA GLY A 62 2.89 5.01 -2.57
C GLY A 62 4.07 4.48 -1.76
N SER A 63 4.39 3.20 -1.91
CA SER A 63 5.57 2.59 -1.29
C SER A 63 6.86 3.19 -1.83
N TRP A 64 6.93 3.40 -3.14
CA TRP A 64 8.09 3.98 -3.81
C TRP A 64 8.34 5.42 -3.37
N ILE A 65 7.29 6.24 -3.22
CA ILE A 65 7.39 7.61 -2.70
C ILE A 65 7.91 7.60 -1.27
N ARG A 66 7.37 6.73 -0.40
CA ARG A 66 7.74 6.67 1.01
C ARG A 66 9.18 6.18 1.22
N ILE A 67 9.61 5.17 0.44
CA ILE A 67 11.00 4.70 0.41
C ILE A 67 11.92 5.81 -0.12
N ARG A 68 11.51 6.52 -1.17
CA ARG A 68 12.30 7.61 -1.77
C ARG A 68 12.44 8.82 -0.85
N GLN A 69 11.46 9.11 -0.01
CA GLN A 69 11.56 10.13 1.03
C GLN A 69 12.56 9.75 2.12
N PHE A 70 12.68 8.46 2.43
CA PHE A 70 13.68 7.96 3.38
C PHE A 70 15.10 7.92 2.80
N LEU A 71 15.25 7.68 1.50
CA LEU A 71 16.55 7.61 0.81
C LEU A 71 17.06 8.97 0.32
N ARG A 72 16.24 10.01 0.34
CA ARG A 72 16.66 11.37 0.01
C ARG A 72 17.01 12.10 1.31
N PRO A 73 18.32 12.33 1.59
CA PRO A 73 18.78 13.06 2.77
C PRO A 73 18.34 14.53 2.74
#